data_AF-A0A2N2JAM9-F1
#
_entry.id   AF-A0A2N2JAM9-F1
#
_cell.length_a   1.000
_cell.length_b   1.000
_cell.length_c   1.000
_cell.angle_alpha   90.00
_cell.angle_beta   90.00
_cell.angle_gamma   90.00
#
_symmetry.space_group_name_H-M   'P 1'
#
loop_
_entity.id
_entity.type
_entity.pdbx_description
1 polymer ?
#
loop_
_entity_poly.entity_id
_entity_poly.type
_entity_poly.pdbx_seq_one_letter_code
_entity_poly.pdbx_strand_id
1 'polypeptide(L)'
;MLVWILAGLAVAIVPFILVALNAQRKYRPLFDDAHLVEVAELLARLKGEADADGVASVISSHDLAITWDASRPEIALSHRDGKLHQAAGAFLARFTVALISPPPEAEVAFTRAHGRYVVRLALPPEAGAAFRAAPVTVPALADLPPLRARAADAMRTTRFEPA
;
A
#
# COMPACT_ATOMS: atom_id res chain seq x y z
N MET A 1 -29.16 24.59 -27.74
CA MET A 1 -27.68 24.58 -27.57
C MET A 1 -27.26 24.07 -26.19
N LEU A 2 -27.81 24.61 -25.09
CA LEU A 2 -27.52 24.18 -23.70
C LEU A 2 -27.71 22.67 -23.45
N VAL A 3 -28.79 22.06 -23.97
CA VAL A 3 -29.08 20.63 -23.83
C VAL A 3 -27.99 19.74 -24.43
N TRP A 4 -27.41 20.14 -25.56
CA TRP A 4 -26.35 19.39 -26.23
C TRP A 4 -25.00 19.53 -25.51
N ILE A 5 -24.74 20.68 -24.90
CA ILE A 5 -23.56 20.91 -24.05
C ILE A 5 -23.66 20.06 -22.77
N LEU A 6 -24.84 20.01 -22.13
CA LEU A 6 -25.08 19.18 -20.95
C LEU A 6 -25.01 17.69 -21.28
N ALA A 7 -25.54 17.25 -22.43
CA ALA A 7 -25.43 15.87 -22.89
C ALA A 7 -23.97 15.48 -23.18
N GLY A 8 -23.20 16.33 -23.86
CA GLY A 8 -21.78 16.09 -24.10
C GLY A 8 -20.96 16.05 -22.80
N LEU A 9 -21.27 16.93 -21.85
CA LEU A 9 -20.63 16.95 -20.54
C LEU A 9 -20.98 15.70 -19.72
N ALA A 10 -22.23 15.26 -19.74
CA ALA A 10 -22.65 14.03 -19.06
C ALA A 10 -21.94 12.79 -19.65
N VAL A 11 -21.79 12.71 -20.97
CA VAL A 11 -21.05 11.61 -21.64
C VAL A 11 -19.58 11.61 -21.26
N ALA A 12 -18.96 12.77 -20.98
CA ALA A 12 -17.56 12.83 -20.54
C ALA A 12 -17.40 12.55 -19.04
N ILE A 13 -18.29 13.07 -18.19
CA ILE A 13 -18.18 13.00 -16.73
C ILE A 13 -18.65 11.65 -16.18
N VAL A 14 -19.75 11.10 -16.71
CA VAL A 14 -20.35 9.87 -16.16
C VAL A 14 -19.38 8.68 -16.22
N PRO A 15 -18.65 8.41 -17.33
CA PRO A 15 -17.65 7.34 -17.35
C PRO A 15 -16.53 7.56 -16.33
N PHE A 16 -16.07 8.81 -16.16
CA PHE A 16 -15.05 9.14 -15.17
C PHE A 16 -15.54 8.87 -13.73
N ILE A 17 -16.77 9.26 -13.41
CA ILE A 17 -17.42 8.96 -12.13
C ILE A 17 -17.57 7.45 -11.94
N LEU A 18 -18.02 6.71 -12.96
CA LEU A 18 -18.18 5.26 -12.89
C LEU A 18 -16.85 4.55 -12.67
N VAL A 19 -15.77 4.99 -13.32
CA VAL A 19 -14.41 4.47 -13.10
C VAL A 19 -13.94 4.76 -11.68
N ALA A 20 -14.14 5.98 -11.17
CA ALA A 20 -13.79 6.35 -9.81
C ALA A 20 -14.57 5.55 -8.76
N LEU A 21 -15.89 5.39 -8.95
CA LEU A 21 -16.74 4.59 -8.07
C LEU A 21 -16.37 3.10 -8.11
N ASN A 22 -16.02 2.57 -9.30
CA ASN A 22 -15.59 1.19 -9.43
C ASN A 22 -14.23 0.95 -8.77
N ALA A 23 -13.28 1.88 -8.92
CA ALA A 23 -12.01 1.84 -8.20
C ALA A 23 -12.23 1.91 -6.69
N GLN A 24 -13.10 2.81 -6.22
CA GLN A 24 -13.47 2.90 -4.82
C GLN A 24 -14.05 1.58 -4.32
N ARG A 25 -15.04 0.99 -5.01
CA ARG A 25 -15.64 -0.29 -4.62
C ARG A 25 -14.63 -1.43 -4.60
N LYS A 26 -13.73 -1.49 -5.60
CA LYS A 26 -12.72 -2.54 -5.71
C LYS A 26 -11.69 -2.48 -4.58
N TYR A 27 -11.23 -1.28 -4.22
CA TYR A 27 -10.17 -1.12 -3.22
C TYR A 27 -10.68 -0.77 -1.82
N ARG A 28 -11.97 -0.44 -1.66
CA ARG A 28 -12.58 -0.15 -0.35
C ARG A 28 -12.21 -1.21 0.69
N PRO A 29 -12.34 -2.53 0.38
CA PRO A 29 -12.05 -3.57 1.35
C PRO A 29 -10.60 -3.55 1.87
N LEU A 30 -9.66 -3.01 1.08
CA LEU A 30 -8.26 -2.90 1.49
C LEU A 30 -8.05 -1.91 2.65
N PHE A 31 -9.01 -1.02 2.91
CA PHE A 31 -8.93 0.01 3.94
C PHE A 31 -9.83 -0.27 5.14
N ASP A 32 -10.47 -1.43 5.16
CA ASP A 32 -11.30 -1.88 6.27
C ASP A 32 -10.39 -2.14 7.48
N ASP A 33 -10.83 -1.75 8.68
CA ASP A 33 -9.98 -1.83 9.87
C ASP A 33 -9.50 -3.27 10.14
N ALA A 34 -10.34 -4.27 9.89
CA ALA A 34 -9.98 -5.68 9.99
C ALA A 34 -8.85 -6.06 9.03
N HIS A 35 -8.90 -5.59 7.78
CA HIS A 35 -7.85 -5.85 6.81
C HIS A 35 -6.55 -5.11 7.15
N LEU A 36 -6.64 -3.90 7.72
CA LEU A 36 -5.44 -3.17 8.16
C LEU A 36 -4.73 -3.86 9.33
N VAL A 37 -5.47 -4.46 10.25
CA VAL A 37 -4.90 -5.33 11.30
C VAL A 37 -4.26 -6.56 10.67
N GLU A 38 -4.96 -7.22 9.76
CA GLU A 38 -4.42 -8.39 9.04
C GLU A 38 -3.11 -8.04 8.31
N VAL A 39 -3.03 -6.90 7.63
CA VAL A 39 -1.79 -6.44 6.98
C VAL A 39 -0.65 -6.30 7.99
N ALA A 40 -0.92 -5.81 9.20
CA ALA A 40 0.10 -5.72 10.25
C ALA A 40 0.54 -7.09 10.77
N GLU A 41 -0.40 -8.04 10.94
CA GLU A 41 -0.11 -9.42 11.30
C GLU A 41 0.73 -10.13 10.23
N LEU A 42 0.36 -9.94 8.96
CA LEU A 42 1.09 -10.49 7.81
C LEU A 42 2.49 -9.90 7.69
N LEU A 43 2.66 -8.61 7.98
CA LEU A 43 3.98 -7.98 8.00
C LEU A 43 4.86 -8.56 9.13
N ALA A 44 4.28 -8.76 10.31
CA ALA A 44 4.99 -9.37 11.44
C ALA A 44 5.43 -10.80 11.12
N ARG A 45 4.56 -11.57 10.47
CA ARG A 45 4.85 -12.92 9.99
C ARG A 45 5.94 -12.95 8.92
N LEU A 46 5.80 -12.11 7.88
CA LEU A 46 6.77 -12.00 6.78
C LEU A 46 8.18 -11.72 7.26
N LYS A 47 8.29 -10.84 8.25
CA LYS A 47 9.57 -10.52 8.85
C LYS A 47 10.23 -11.78 9.44
N GLY A 48 9.48 -12.55 10.23
CA GLY A 48 9.98 -13.81 10.80
C GLY A 48 10.38 -14.85 9.76
N GLU A 49 9.65 -14.92 8.63
CA GLU A 49 9.96 -15.85 7.53
C GLU A 49 11.20 -15.41 6.72
N ALA A 50 11.34 -14.12 6.41
CA ALA A 50 12.45 -13.64 5.58
C ALA A 50 13.80 -13.61 6.31
N ASP A 51 13.81 -13.51 7.65
CA ASP A 51 15.03 -13.64 8.44
C ASP A 51 15.68 -15.04 8.27
N ALA A 52 14.92 -16.04 7.81
CA ALA A 52 15.44 -17.39 7.51
C ALA A 52 15.94 -17.53 6.05
N ASP A 53 15.16 -17.05 5.06
CA ASP A 53 15.36 -17.39 3.64
C ASP A 53 15.75 -16.20 2.74
N GLY A 54 15.88 -14.99 3.31
CA GLY A 54 16.26 -13.78 2.58
C GLY A 54 15.12 -13.10 1.81
N VAL A 55 14.09 -13.85 1.36
CA VAL A 55 12.87 -13.29 0.74
C VAL A 55 11.65 -14.06 1.20
N ALA A 56 10.60 -13.36 1.63
CA ALA A 56 9.30 -13.96 1.98
C ALA A 56 8.14 -13.24 1.27
N SER A 57 7.05 -13.96 1.02
CA SER A 57 5.84 -13.41 0.42
C SER A 57 4.59 -14.05 1.00
N VAL A 58 3.58 -13.23 1.26
CA VAL A 58 2.26 -13.64 1.76
C VAL A 58 1.15 -12.92 1.01
N ILE A 59 -0.05 -13.49 1.03
CA ILE A 59 -1.24 -12.93 0.40
C ILE A 59 -2.31 -12.75 1.48
N SER A 60 -2.86 -11.54 1.56
CA SER A 60 -3.99 -11.20 2.43
C SER A 60 -5.33 -11.77 1.94
N SER A 61 -6.35 -11.68 2.79
CA SER A 61 -7.74 -11.99 2.50
C SER A 61 -8.34 -11.22 1.32
N HIS A 62 -7.74 -10.08 0.94
CA HIS A 62 -8.19 -9.23 -0.16
C HIS A 62 -7.20 -9.22 -1.34
N ASP A 63 -6.50 -10.33 -1.56
CA ASP A 63 -5.59 -10.55 -2.70
C ASP A 63 -4.45 -9.51 -2.80
N LEU A 64 -4.16 -8.77 -1.72
CA LEU A 64 -2.94 -7.99 -1.58
C LEU A 64 -1.78 -8.95 -1.29
N ALA A 65 -0.86 -9.06 -2.24
CA ALA A 65 0.42 -9.72 -2.07
C ALA A 65 1.41 -8.74 -1.45
N ILE A 66 2.06 -9.18 -0.38
CA ILE A 66 3.10 -8.46 0.34
C ILE A 66 4.36 -9.31 0.24
N THR A 67 5.47 -8.69 -0.16
CA THR A 67 6.77 -9.35 -0.26
C THR A 67 7.78 -8.54 0.52
N TRP A 68 8.66 -9.22 1.26
CA TRP A 68 9.79 -8.62 1.96
C TRP A 68 11.07 -9.28 1.48
N ASP A 69 12.02 -8.47 1.00
CA ASP A 69 13.38 -8.89 0.65
C ASP A 69 14.34 -8.36 1.73
N ALA A 70 14.94 -9.27 2.50
CA ALA A 70 15.89 -8.91 3.57
C ALA A 70 17.30 -8.61 3.02
N SER A 71 17.63 -9.15 1.84
CA SER A 71 18.88 -8.88 1.10
C SER A 71 18.91 -7.48 0.50
N ARG A 72 17.75 -6.97 0.10
CA ARG A 72 17.52 -5.58 -0.29
C ARG A 72 16.32 -5.08 0.50
N PRO A 73 16.49 -4.38 1.63
CA PRO A 73 15.43 -4.11 2.59
C PRO A 73 14.28 -3.32 1.95
N GLU A 74 13.38 -4.06 1.32
CA GLU A 74 12.35 -3.57 0.42
C GLU A 74 11.06 -4.34 0.69
N ILE A 75 9.98 -3.60 0.90
CA ILE A 75 8.62 -4.17 0.95
C ILE A 75 7.95 -3.89 -0.39
N ALA A 76 7.53 -4.94 -1.09
CA ALA A 76 6.76 -4.81 -2.32
C ALA A 76 5.29 -5.18 -2.07
N LEU A 77 4.39 -4.32 -2.54
CA LEU A 77 2.94 -4.49 -2.47
C LEU A 77 2.37 -4.59 -3.87
N SER A 78 1.55 -5.60 -4.12
CA SER A 78 0.83 -5.74 -5.39
C SER A 78 -0.52 -6.41 -5.19
N HIS A 79 -1.49 -6.10 -6.04
CA HIS A 79 -2.76 -6.81 -6.06
C HIS A 79 -2.65 -8.00 -7.03
N ARG A 80 -3.20 -9.16 -6.67
CA ARG A 80 -3.12 -10.40 -7.48
C ARG A 80 -3.58 -10.22 -8.93
N ASP A 81 -4.67 -9.49 -9.13
CA ASP A 81 -5.20 -9.09 -10.45
C ASP A 81 -4.30 -8.13 -11.27
N GLY A 82 -3.14 -7.77 -10.75
CA GLY A 82 -2.16 -6.91 -11.42
C GLY A 82 -2.51 -5.42 -11.45
N LYS A 83 -3.66 -5.00 -10.93
CA LYS A 83 -4.02 -3.59 -10.81
C LYS A 83 -4.16 -3.22 -9.35
N LEU A 84 -3.12 -2.60 -8.79
CA LEU A 84 -3.22 -1.85 -7.55
C LEU A 84 -3.27 -0.36 -7.93
N HIS A 85 -4.37 0.32 -7.61
CA HIS A 85 -4.50 1.73 -7.92
C HIS A 85 -3.43 2.53 -7.16
N GLN A 86 -2.81 3.51 -7.82
CA GLN A 86 -1.66 4.24 -7.27
C GLN A 86 -1.93 4.83 -5.88
N ALA A 87 -3.07 5.48 -5.68
CA ALA A 87 -3.46 6.02 -4.37
C ALA A 87 -3.67 4.94 -3.30
N ALA A 88 -4.22 3.78 -3.67
CA ALA A 88 -4.43 2.67 -2.74
C ALA A 88 -3.10 2.05 -2.32
N GLY A 89 -2.22 1.84 -3.30
CA GLY A 89 -0.87 1.35 -3.04
C GLY A 89 -0.01 2.35 -2.25
N ALA A 90 -0.11 3.65 -2.54
CA ALA A 90 0.55 4.69 -1.76
C ALA A 90 0.12 4.67 -0.30
N PHE A 91 -1.20 4.63 -0.06
CA PHE A 91 -1.75 4.57 1.28
C PHE A 91 -1.26 3.32 2.02
N LEU A 92 -1.39 2.14 1.40
CA LEU A 92 -0.97 0.88 2.02
C LEU A 92 0.53 0.87 2.31
N ALA A 93 1.37 1.36 1.39
CA ALA A 93 2.81 1.48 1.62
C ALA A 93 3.13 2.41 2.81
N ARG A 94 2.47 3.57 2.88
CA ARG A 94 2.65 4.51 4.00
C ARG A 94 2.07 3.97 5.31
N PHE A 95 1.01 3.19 5.25
CA PHE A 95 0.48 2.48 6.40
C PHE A 95 1.49 1.45 6.90
N THR A 96 2.09 0.65 6.01
CA THR A 96 3.17 -0.28 6.35
C THR A 96 4.37 0.42 7.02
N VAL A 97 4.78 1.59 6.52
CA VAL A 97 5.84 2.40 7.16
C VAL A 97 5.43 2.85 8.57
N ALA A 98 4.18 3.28 8.74
CA ALA A 98 3.68 3.75 10.03
C ALA A 98 3.61 2.64 11.09
N LEU A 99 3.57 1.37 10.69
CA LEU A 99 3.65 0.20 11.58
C LEU A 99 5.08 -0.04 12.11
N ILE A 100 6.10 0.51 11.45
CA ILE A 100 7.50 0.37 11.86
C ILE A 100 7.81 1.45 12.89
N SER A 101 8.42 1.08 14.01
CA SER A 101 8.76 2.01 15.09
C SER A 101 10.26 2.01 15.39
N PRO A 102 10.96 3.17 15.28
CA PRO A 102 10.44 4.44 14.77
C PRO A 102 10.11 4.36 13.26
N PRO A 103 9.17 5.18 12.76
CA PRO A 103 8.80 5.16 11.34
C PRO A 103 9.99 5.64 10.51
N PRO A 104 10.51 4.80 9.59
CA PRO A 104 11.68 5.16 8.80
C PRO A 104 11.30 6.13 7.67
N GLU A 105 12.26 6.94 7.25
CA GLU A 105 12.18 7.56 5.94
C GLU A 105 12.29 6.48 4.88
N ALA A 106 11.20 6.26 4.15
CA ALA A 106 11.13 5.22 3.14
C ALA A 106 10.77 5.82 1.79
N GLU A 107 11.50 5.40 0.76
CA GLU A 107 11.26 5.77 -0.62
C GLU A 107 10.15 4.87 -1.18
N VAL A 108 9.10 5.51 -1.69
CA VAL A 108 7.96 4.81 -2.29
C VAL A 108 8.07 4.94 -3.80
N ALA A 109 8.35 3.84 -4.49
CA ALA A 109 8.45 3.78 -5.93
C ALA A 109 7.27 3.00 -6.52
N PHE A 110 6.72 3.48 -7.64
CA PHE A 110 5.68 2.80 -8.39
C PHE A 110 6.30 2.20 -9.64
N THR A 111 6.29 0.86 -9.73
CA THR A 111 6.85 0.15 -10.88
C THR A 111 5.80 -0.74 -11.51
N ARG A 112 5.92 -0.93 -12.82
CA ARG A 112 5.13 -1.93 -13.54
C ARG A 112 6.01 -3.14 -13.78
N ALA A 113 5.73 -4.24 -13.09
CA ALA A 113 6.46 -5.50 -13.24
C ALA A 113 5.50 -6.59 -13.73
N HIS A 114 5.80 -7.25 -14.85
CA HIS A 114 5.00 -8.37 -15.40
C HIS A 114 3.50 -8.04 -15.56
N GLY A 115 3.19 -6.82 -16.02
CA GLY A 115 1.80 -6.36 -16.17
C GLY A 115 1.10 -5.99 -14.86
N ARG A 116 1.79 -6.09 -13.71
CA ARG A 116 1.29 -5.71 -12.39
C ARG A 116 1.81 -4.36 -11.94
N TYR A 117 0.96 -3.56 -11.31
CA TYR A 117 1.39 -2.39 -10.55
C TYR A 117 1.92 -2.85 -9.19
N VAL A 118 3.19 -2.57 -8.95
CA VAL A 118 3.91 -2.89 -7.72
C VAL A 118 4.33 -1.59 -7.07
N VAL A 119 3.95 -1.43 -5.80
CA VAL A 119 4.48 -0.37 -4.94
C VAL A 119 5.64 -0.94 -4.17
N ARG A 120 6.80 -0.34 -4.33
CA ARG A 120 8.03 -0.73 -3.63
C ARG A 120 8.33 0.30 -2.57
N LEU A 121 8.66 -0.20 -1.39
CA LEU A 121 9.08 0.57 -0.25
C LEU A 121 10.54 0.24 0.02
N ALA A 122 11.46 1.07 -0.46
CA ALA A 122 12.87 0.89 -0.14
C ALA A 122 13.17 1.52 1.23
N LEU A 123 13.66 0.72 2.16
CA LEU A 123 14.15 1.18 3.44
C LEU A 123 15.65 1.49 3.33
N PRO A 124 16.12 2.62 3.90
CA PRO A 124 17.54 2.86 4.10
C PRO A 124 18.20 1.68 4.82
N PRO A 125 19.50 1.39 4.61
CA PRO A 125 20.18 0.26 5.25
C PRO A 125 20.02 0.23 6.78
N GLU A 126 20.09 1.40 7.42
CA GLU A 126 19.90 1.56 8.87
C GLU A 126 18.47 1.22 9.30
N ALA A 127 17.47 1.69 8.56
CA ALA A 127 16.06 1.39 8.80
C ALA A 127 15.73 -0.09 8.51
N GLY A 128 16.35 -0.70 7.51
CA GLY A 128 16.21 -2.11 7.21
C GLY A 128 16.83 -3.01 8.28
N ALA A 129 17.96 -2.59 8.87
CA ALA A 129 18.55 -3.26 10.02
C ALA A 129 17.69 -3.07 11.28
N ALA A 130 17.17 -1.87 11.51
CA ALA A 130 16.26 -1.58 12.62
C ALA A 130 14.95 -2.37 12.50
N PHE A 131 14.36 -2.46 11.31
CA PHE A 131 13.17 -3.26 11.05
C PHE A 131 13.42 -4.75 11.32
N ARG A 132 14.58 -5.27 10.93
CA ARG A 132 15.03 -6.64 11.27
C ARG A 132 15.19 -6.83 12.79
N ALA A 133 15.74 -5.87 13.50
CA ALA A 133 15.95 -5.97 14.95
C ALA A 133 14.68 -5.74 15.78
N ALA A 134 13.77 -4.86 15.35
CA ALA A 134 12.63 -4.40 16.15
C ALA A 134 11.38 -5.25 15.91
N PRO A 135 10.69 -5.73 16.95
CA PRO A 135 9.46 -6.51 16.78
C PRO A 135 8.40 -5.68 16.04
N VAL A 136 7.72 -6.30 15.07
CA VAL A 136 6.55 -5.68 14.43
C VAL A 136 5.40 -5.80 15.44
N THR A 137 4.94 -4.66 15.95
CA THR A 137 3.80 -4.63 16.87
C THR A 137 2.52 -4.55 16.04
N VAL A 138 1.65 -5.54 16.20
CA VAL A 138 0.31 -5.50 15.61
C VAL A 138 -0.52 -4.48 16.40
N PRO A 139 -1.03 -3.41 15.75
CA PRO A 139 -1.79 -2.38 16.44
C PRO A 139 -3.15 -2.93 16.87
N ALA A 140 -3.65 -2.46 18.02
CA ALA A 140 -5.05 -2.68 18.35
C ALA A 140 -5.95 -1.84 17.44
N LEU A 141 -7.23 -2.19 17.32
CA LEU A 141 -8.21 -1.41 16.55
C LEU A 141 -8.26 0.06 16.98
N ALA A 142 -8.07 0.34 18.27
CA ALA A 142 -8.04 1.70 18.82
C ALA A 142 -6.83 2.54 18.34
N ASP A 143 -5.75 1.89 17.93
CA ASP A 143 -4.52 2.53 17.45
C ASP A 143 -4.52 2.76 15.93
N LEU A 144 -5.49 2.22 15.21
CA LEU A 144 -5.61 2.40 13.76
C LEU A 144 -5.87 3.85 13.34
N PRO A 145 -6.77 4.64 13.97
CA PRO A 145 -7.03 6.01 13.54
C PRO A 145 -5.76 6.90 13.45
N PRO A 146 -4.87 6.95 14.45
CA PRO A 146 -3.64 7.73 14.33
C PRO A 146 -2.68 7.17 13.28
N LEU A 147 -2.59 5.85 13.10
CA LEU A 147 -1.76 5.23 12.06
C LEU A 147 -2.28 5.58 10.64
N ARG A 148 -3.59 5.52 10.45
CA ARG A 148 -4.26 5.92 9.19
C ARG A 148 -4.03 7.40 8.90
N ALA A 149 -4.13 8.26 9.92
CA ALA A 149 -3.88 9.69 9.77
C ALA A 149 -2.43 9.98 9.33
N ARG A 150 -1.44 9.33 9.96
CA ARG A 150 -0.03 9.42 9.55
C ARG A 150 0.20 8.93 8.13
N ALA A 151 -0.38 7.79 7.77
CA ALA A 151 -0.27 7.23 6.43
C ALA A 151 -0.89 8.17 5.37
N ALA A 152 -2.06 8.73 5.66
CA ALA A 152 -2.74 9.68 4.79
C ALA A 152 -1.96 11.00 4.64
N ASP A 153 -1.33 11.47 5.70
CA ASP A 153 -0.51 12.69 5.65
C ASP A 153 0.79 12.46 4.85
N ALA A 154 1.49 11.34 5.10
CA ALA A 154 2.68 10.95 4.34
C ALA A 154 2.38 10.67 2.86
N MET A 155 1.15 10.26 2.52
CA MET A 155 0.73 10.12 1.13
C MET A 155 0.72 11.49 0.41
N ARG A 156 0.39 12.59 1.09
CA ARG A 156 0.37 13.93 0.49
C ARG A 156 1.76 14.44 0.13
N THR A 157 2.79 13.98 0.85
CA THR A 157 4.19 14.33 0.62
C THR A 157 4.91 13.34 -0.29
N THR A 158 4.25 12.25 -0.69
CA THR A 158 4.82 11.25 -1.58
C THR A 158 4.88 11.82 -3.00
N ARG A 159 6.11 12.01 -3.50
CA ARG A 159 6.32 12.37 -4.90
C ARG A 159 6.04 11.14 -5.76
N PHE A 160 5.10 11.29 -6.68
CA PHE A 160 4.86 10.29 -7.72
C PHE A 160 5.77 10.63 -8.89
N GLU A 161 6.89 9.94 -9.03
CA GLU A 161 7.59 9.96 -10.31
C GLU A 161 6.84 9.06 -11.29
N PRO A 162 6.41 9.58 -12.46
CA PRO A 162 5.87 8.72 -13.51
C PRO A 162 6.99 7.81 -14.01
N ALA A 163 6.75 6.50 -13.91
CA ALA A 163 7.60 5.49 -14.53
C ALA A 163 7.60 5.58 -16.06
#